data_AF-A0A818Q3A0-F1
#
_entry.id   AF-A0A818Q3A0-F1
#
_cell.length_a   1.000
_cell.length_b   1.000
_cell.length_c   1.000
_cell.angle_alpha   90.00
_cell.angle_beta   90.00
_cell.angle_gamma   90.00
#
_symmetry.space_group_name_H-M   'P 1'
#
loop_
_entity.id
_entity.type
_entity.pdbx_description
1 polymer ?
#
loop_
_entity_poly.entity_id
_entity_poly.type
_entity_poly.pdbx_seq_one_letter_code
_entity_poly.pdbx_strand_id
1 'polypeptide(L)'
;MCFLDLSKQWAVLSYMIIAIGIPYFSIIFIYRNIIRHTRRINTMINATSNLQIMSNRDLRVLKNILILIGILGAAGFPSLILFIWNLVTPGKAPVPFYLACILVINICTNIQISFIFTMNKNMKIIFWNRVKSVFQ
;
A
#
# COMPACT_ATOMS: atom_id res chain seq x y z
N MET A 1 -5.12 13.61 -35.64
CA MET A 1 -5.70 13.18 -34.35
C MET A 1 -4.79 12.23 -33.54
N CYS A 2 -3.79 11.53 -34.12
CA CYS A 2 -2.92 10.59 -33.37
C CYS A 2 -1.98 11.18 -32.29
N PHE A 3 -1.62 12.47 -32.35
CA PHE A 3 -0.66 13.04 -31.38
C PHE A 3 -1.27 13.31 -29.98
N LEU A 4 -2.59 13.45 -29.90
CA LEU A 4 -3.32 13.76 -28.65
C LEU A 4 -3.56 12.52 -27.77
N ASP A 5 -3.50 11.31 -28.34
CA ASP A 5 -3.67 10.07 -27.57
C ASP A 5 -2.35 9.56 -27.00
N LEU A 6 -1.25 9.74 -27.72
CA LEU A 6 0.07 9.31 -27.25
C LEU A 6 0.47 10.09 -25.98
N SER A 7 0.27 11.42 -25.96
CA SER A 7 0.61 12.26 -24.80
C SER A 7 -0.18 11.86 -23.54
N LYS A 8 -1.46 11.49 -23.70
CA LYS A 8 -2.30 10.98 -22.61
C LYS A 8 -1.83 9.62 -22.10
N GLN A 9 -1.43 8.72 -23.00
CA GLN A 9 -0.90 7.41 -22.62
C GLN A 9 0.42 7.53 -21.82
N TRP A 10 1.34 8.39 -22.26
CA TRP A 10 2.58 8.68 -21.51
C TRP A 10 2.31 9.35 -20.17
N ALA A 11 1.30 10.22 -20.08
CA ALA A 11 0.88 10.83 -18.82
C ALA A 11 0.29 9.81 -17.82
N VAL A 12 -0.50 8.86 -18.30
CA VAL A 12 -1.05 7.79 -17.43
C VAL A 12 0.06 6.83 -16.98
N LEU A 13 1.01 6.51 -17.86
CA LEU A 13 2.16 5.66 -17.52
C LEU A 13 3.05 6.34 -16.45
N SER A 14 3.37 7.62 -16.63
CA SER A 14 4.19 8.36 -15.66
C SER A 14 3.47 8.50 -14.32
N TYR A 15 2.15 8.73 -14.33
CA TYR A 15 1.33 8.71 -13.11
C TYR A 15 1.39 7.36 -12.39
N MET A 16 1.25 6.23 -13.09
CA MET A 16 1.35 4.89 -12.51
C MET A 16 2.72 4.65 -11.86
N ILE A 17 3.81 5.07 -12.51
CA ILE A 17 5.18 4.93 -11.99
C ILE A 17 5.37 5.77 -10.73
N ILE A 18 4.90 7.02 -10.73
CA ILE A 18 5.05 7.93 -9.58
C ILE A 18 4.16 7.49 -8.41
N ALA A 19 2.89 7.17 -8.69
CA ALA A 19 1.89 6.88 -7.66
C ALA A 19 2.01 5.48 -7.06
N ILE A 20 2.47 4.49 -7.84
CA ILE A 20 2.55 3.09 -7.40
C ILE A 20 4.01 2.63 -7.33
N GLY A 21 4.79 2.87 -8.39
CA GLY A 21 6.17 2.37 -8.49
C GLY A 21 7.09 2.93 -7.41
N ILE A 22 7.24 4.26 -7.34
CA ILE A 22 8.11 4.94 -6.38
C ILE A 22 7.83 4.52 -4.93
N PRO A 23 6.60 4.65 -4.39
CA PRO A 23 6.34 4.28 -3.01
C PRO A 23 6.60 2.80 -2.73
N TYR A 24 6.29 1.91 -3.69
CA TYR A 24 6.55 0.48 -3.55
C TYR A 24 8.05 0.18 -3.45
N PHE A 25 8.86 0.75 -4.35
CA PHE A 25 10.31 0.58 -4.34
C PHE A 25 10.98 1.21 -3.11
N SER A 26 10.60 2.44 -2.75
CA SER A 26 11.14 3.12 -1.57
C SER A 26 10.94 2.29 -0.30
N ILE A 27 9.77 1.67 -0.15
CA ILE A 27 9.46 0.93 1.06
C ILE A 27 10.12 -0.44 1.08
N ILE A 28 10.25 -1.13 -0.05
CA ILE A 28 11.08 -2.34 -0.15
C ILE A 28 12.53 -2.03 0.20
N PHE A 29 13.05 -0.90 -0.26
CA PHE A 29 14.42 -0.49 0.02
C PHE A 29 14.63 -0.20 1.51
N ILE A 30 13.72 0.59 2.11
CA ILE A 30 13.69 0.85 3.55
C ILE A 30 13.59 -0.48 4.33
N TYR A 31 12.75 -1.41 3.87
CA TYR A 31 12.56 -2.72 4.50
C TYR A 31 13.85 -3.53 4.55
N ARG A 32 14.53 -3.65 3.40
CA ARG A 32 15.81 -4.34 3.30
C ARG A 32 16.88 -3.70 4.19
N ASN A 33 16.93 -2.37 4.24
CA ASN A 33 17.91 -1.67 5.07
C ASN A 33 17.65 -1.89 6.57
N ILE A 34 16.38 -1.82 7.01
CA ILE A 34 16.04 -2.08 8.41
C ILE A 34 16.38 -3.51 8.80
N ILE A 35 16.04 -4.52 7.98
CA ILE A 35 16.43 -5.91 8.27
C ILE A 35 17.94 -6.07 8.36
N ARG A 36 18.70 -5.46 7.45
CA ARG A 36 20.17 -5.52 7.45
C ARG A 36 20.73 -4.88 8.72
N HIS A 37 20.21 -3.73 9.14
CA HIS A 37 20.61 -3.07 10.38
C HIS A 37 20.25 -3.90 11.61
N THR A 38 19.01 -4.41 11.70
CA THR A 38 18.58 -5.26 12.82
C THR A 38 19.40 -6.54 12.92
N ARG A 39 19.69 -7.21 11.80
CA ARG A 39 20.55 -8.41 11.79
C ARG A 39 21.96 -8.10 12.27
N ARG A 40 22.57 -7.00 11.81
CA ARG A 40 23.91 -6.58 12.24
C ARG A 40 23.97 -6.26 13.73
N ILE A 41 22.96 -5.56 14.26
CA ILE A 41 22.88 -5.23 15.69
C ILE A 41 22.70 -6.49 16.53
N ASN A 42 21.81 -7.40 16.12
CA ASN A 42 21.60 -8.68 16.83
C ASN A 42 22.85 -9.58 16.82
N THR A 43 23.66 -9.55 15.75
CA THR A 43 24.92 -10.31 15.72
C THR A 43 26.02 -9.69 16.59
N MET A 44 25.98 -8.38 16.84
CA MET A 44 26.97 -7.69 17.66
C MET A 44 26.62 -7.67 19.15
N ILE A 45 25.33 -7.76 19.51
CA ILE A 45 24.84 -7.46 20.85
C ILE A 45 23.79 -8.49 21.27
N ASN A 46 24.24 -9.61 21.86
CA ASN A 46 23.40 -10.52 22.66
C ASN A 46 22.89 -9.86 23.98
N ALA A 47 22.94 -8.54 24.13
CA ALA A 47 23.15 -7.93 25.45
C ALA A 47 22.20 -6.78 25.89
N THR A 48 21.06 -6.50 25.23
CA THR A 48 20.12 -5.50 25.82
C THR A 48 18.67 -5.74 25.41
N SER A 49 17.88 -6.29 26.34
CA SER A 49 16.46 -6.61 26.18
C SER A 49 15.62 -5.42 25.68
N ASN A 50 15.94 -4.19 26.11
CA ASN A 50 15.22 -2.99 25.70
C ASN A 50 15.42 -2.61 24.21
N LEU A 51 16.64 -2.76 23.68
CA LEU A 51 16.92 -2.51 22.26
C LEU A 51 16.24 -3.57 21.37
N GLN A 52 16.18 -4.81 21.84
CA GLN A 52 15.50 -5.90 21.15
C GLN A 52 13.97 -5.70 21.12
N ILE A 53 13.37 -5.21 22.21
CA ILE A 53 11.93 -4.87 22.28
C ILE A 53 11.59 -3.73 21.30
N MET A 54 12.42 -2.69 21.25
CA MET A 54 12.21 -1.56 20.34
C MET A 54 12.36 -1.98 18.86
N SER A 55 13.40 -2.75 18.53
CA SER A 55 13.60 -3.26 17.16
C SER A 55 12.47 -4.20 16.72
N ASN A 56 11.93 -5.03 17.63
CA ASN A 56 10.78 -5.89 17.33
C ASN A 56 9.49 -5.08 17.07
N ARG A 57 9.31 -3.95 17.76
CA ARG A 57 8.19 -3.04 17.50
C ARG A 57 8.30 -2.40 16.12
N ASP A 58 9.50 -1.95 15.76
CA ASP A 58 9.75 -1.31 14.46
C ASP A 58 9.59 -2.32 13.31
N LEU A 59 10.10 -3.55 13.47
CA LEU A 59 9.84 -4.64 12.52
C LEU A 59 8.35 -4.94 12.35
N ARG A 60 7.57 -4.90 13.44
CA ARG A 60 6.12 -5.12 13.37
C ARG A 60 5.44 -4.00 12.59
N VAL A 61 5.76 -2.73 12.88
CA VAL A 61 5.23 -1.55 12.15
C VAL A 61 5.60 -1.62 10.67
N LEU A 62 6.81 -2.07 10.38
CA LEU A 62 7.31 -2.19 9.02
C LEU A 62 6.63 -3.33 8.25
N LYS A 63 6.44 -4.51 8.86
CA LYS A 63 5.63 -5.61 8.28
C LYS A 63 4.22 -5.14 7.95
N ASN A 64 3.66 -4.38 8.87
CA ASN A 64 2.37 -3.73 8.80
C ASN A 64 2.25 -2.75 7.62
N ILE A 65 3.24 -1.89 7.43
CA ILE A 65 3.36 -1.00 6.27
C ILE A 65 3.47 -1.82 4.97
N LEU A 66 4.24 -2.91 4.98
CA LEU A 66 4.42 -3.79 3.82
C LEU A 66 3.10 -4.46 3.39
N ILE A 67 2.27 -4.87 4.36
CA ILE A 67 0.93 -5.38 4.09
C ILE A 67 0.04 -4.29 3.44
N LEU A 68 0.06 -3.07 3.97
CA LEU A 68 -0.72 -1.95 3.41
C LEU A 68 -0.35 -1.67 1.94
N ILE A 69 0.93 -1.74 1.62
CA ILE A 69 1.44 -1.54 0.26
C ILE A 69 1.09 -2.72 -0.64
N GLY A 70 1.13 -3.94 -0.13
CA GLY A 70 0.67 -5.11 -0.85
C GLY A 70 -0.81 -4.99 -1.25
N ILE A 71 -1.66 -4.48 -0.34
CA ILE A 71 -3.07 -4.20 -0.63
C ILE A 71 -3.19 -3.12 -1.71
N LEU A 72 -2.39 -2.04 -1.64
CA LEU A 72 -2.38 -0.98 -2.63
C LEU A 72 -1.93 -1.48 -4.02
N GLY A 73 -0.92 -2.34 -4.07
CA GLY A 73 -0.44 -2.97 -5.30
C GLY A 73 -1.48 -3.92 -5.90
N ALA A 74 -2.16 -4.72 -5.06
CA ALA A 74 -3.24 -5.59 -5.49
C ALA A 74 -4.43 -4.80 -6.07
N ALA A 75 -4.74 -3.63 -5.51
CA ALA A 75 -5.75 -2.70 -6.04
C ALA A 75 -5.34 -2.10 -7.39
N GLY A 76 -4.04 -1.80 -7.56
CA GLY A 76 -3.50 -1.21 -8.79
C GLY A 76 -3.35 -2.21 -9.94
N PHE A 77 -3.22 -3.50 -9.65
CA PHE A 77 -2.96 -4.53 -10.66
C PHE A 77 -4.05 -4.68 -11.73
N PRO A 78 -5.36 -4.73 -11.39
CA PRO A 78 -6.43 -4.73 -12.40
C PRO A 78 -6.39 -3.50 -13.31
N SER A 79 -6.08 -2.32 -12.75
CA SER A 79 -5.97 -1.07 -13.50
C SER A 79 -4.79 -1.10 -14.48
N LEU A 80 -3.68 -1.73 -14.10
CA LEU A 80 -2.53 -1.94 -15.00
C LEU A 80 -2.88 -2.87 -16.16
N ILE A 81 -3.60 -3.97 -15.90
CA ILE A 81 -4.07 -4.88 -16.96
C ILE A 81 -4.96 -4.12 -17.95
N LEU A 82 -5.87 -3.30 -17.44
CA LEU A 82 -6.79 -2.52 -18.25
C LEU A 82 -6.06 -1.47 -19.09
N PHE A 83 -5.02 -0.85 -18.53
CA PHE A 83 -4.15 0.06 -19.25
C PHE A 83 -3.38 -0.64 -20.39
N ILE A 84 -2.77 -1.81 -20.12
CA ILE A 84 -2.08 -2.61 -21.14
C ILE A 84 -3.06 -3.03 -22.24
N TRP A 85 -4.28 -3.44 -21.87
CA TRP A 85 -5.31 -3.80 -22.82
C TRP A 85 -5.67 -2.65 -23.76
N ASN A 86 -5.85 -1.45 -23.20
CA ASN A 86 -6.14 -0.24 -23.98
C ASN A 86 -4.97 0.21 -24.85
N LEU A 87 -3.72 -0.11 -24.48
CA LEU A 87 -2.56 0.12 -25.33
C LEU A 87 -2.53 -0.82 -26.54
N VAL A 88 -2.84 -2.10 -26.33
CA VAL A 88 -2.84 -3.10 -27.41
C VAL A 88 -4.05 -2.97 -28.32
N THR A 89 -5.22 -2.70 -27.74
CA THR A 89 -6.50 -2.60 -28.45
C THR A 89 -7.34 -1.43 -27.93
N PRO A 90 -7.12 -0.22 -28.45
CA PRO A 90 -7.79 0.97 -27.95
C PRO A 90 -9.31 0.88 -28.15
N GLY A 91 -10.06 1.20 -27.09
CA GLY A 91 -11.52 1.29 -27.12
C GLY A 91 -12.28 -0.04 -27.18
N LYS A 92 -11.59 -1.20 -27.17
CA LYS A 92 -12.23 -2.52 -27.20
C LYS A 92 -12.42 -3.17 -25.83
N ALA A 93 -11.91 -2.54 -24.77
CA ALA A 93 -12.09 -3.08 -23.42
C ALA A 93 -13.59 -3.01 -23.02
N PRO A 94 -14.20 -4.13 -22.59
CA PRO A 94 -15.62 -4.16 -22.26
C PRO A 94 -15.91 -3.35 -20.98
N VAL A 95 -16.97 -2.53 -21.00
CA VAL A 95 -17.41 -1.69 -19.86
C VAL A 95 -17.53 -2.47 -18.53
N PRO A 96 -18.05 -3.72 -18.49
CA PRO A 96 -18.08 -4.52 -17.26
C PRO A 96 -16.71 -4.72 -16.61
N PHE A 97 -15.64 -4.78 -17.40
CA PHE A 97 -14.29 -4.98 -16.90
C PHE A 97 -13.73 -3.73 -16.21
N TYR A 98 -14.09 -2.53 -16.70
CA TYR A 98 -13.81 -1.27 -16.00
C TYR A 98 -14.53 -1.20 -14.64
N LEU A 99 -15.81 -1.57 -14.61
CA LEU A 99 -16.59 -1.60 -13.38
C LEU A 99 -16.02 -2.60 -12.37
N ALA A 100 -15.59 -3.78 -12.83
CA ALA A 100 -14.92 -4.77 -12.00
C ALA A 100 -13.62 -4.21 -11.38
N CYS A 101 -12.81 -3.47 -12.15
CA CYS A 101 -11.59 -2.84 -11.62
C CYS A 101 -11.89 -1.79 -10.56
N ILE A 102 -12.90 -0.94 -10.78
CA ILE A 102 -13.33 0.06 -9.79
C ILE A 102 -13.81 -0.63 -8.51
N LEU A 103 -14.56 -1.72 -8.64
CA LEU A 103 -15.05 -2.49 -7.51
C LEU A 103 -13.91 -3.13 -6.70
N VAL A 104 -12.90 -3.69 -7.38
CA VAL A 104 -11.70 -4.22 -6.71
C VAL A 104 -10.96 -3.10 -5.96
N ILE A 105 -10.76 -1.93 -6.59
CA ILE A 105 -10.14 -0.78 -5.92
C ILE A 105 -10.93 -0.41 -4.66
N ASN A 106 -12.25 -0.33 -4.75
CA ASN A 106 -13.11 0.04 -3.63
C ASN A 106 -13.07 -0.98 -2.49
N ILE A 107 -13.03 -2.28 -2.79
CA ILE A 107 -12.85 -3.32 -1.77
C ILE A 107 -11.48 -3.17 -1.10
N CYS A 108 -10.42 -2.99 -1.89
CA CYS A 108 -9.06 -2.83 -1.35
C CYS A 108 -8.92 -1.60 -0.46
N THR A 109 -9.49 -0.45 -0.81
CA THR A 109 -9.44 0.76 0.03
C THR A 109 -10.20 0.57 1.34
N ASN A 110 -11.35 -0.10 1.31
CA ASN A 110 -12.09 -0.45 2.54
C ASN A 110 -11.29 -1.39 3.46
N ILE A 111 -10.63 -2.40 2.88
CA ILE A 111 -9.72 -3.28 3.63
C ILE A 111 -8.55 -2.47 4.21
N GLN A 112 -7.97 -1.55 3.43
CA GLN A 112 -6.85 -0.72 3.86
C GLN A 112 -7.21 0.17 5.05
N ILE A 113 -8.36 0.86 4.98
CA ILE A 113 -8.86 1.71 6.07
C ILE A 113 -9.11 0.87 7.34
N SER A 114 -9.74 -0.30 7.18
CA SER A 114 -9.97 -1.24 8.27
C SER A 114 -8.66 -1.69 8.91
N PHE A 115 -7.64 -1.98 8.10
CA PHE A 115 -6.32 -2.37 8.57
C PHE A 115 -5.65 -1.22 9.35
N ILE A 116 -5.63 0.00 8.81
CA ILE A 116 -5.08 1.19 9.50
C ILE A 116 -5.78 1.42 10.85
N PHE A 117 -7.12 1.30 10.88
CA PHE A 117 -7.90 1.40 12.11
C PHE A 117 -7.50 0.32 13.13
N THR A 118 -7.29 -0.92 12.70
CA THR A 118 -6.91 -2.00 13.62
C THR A 118 -5.48 -1.86 14.16
N MET A 119 -4.58 -1.21 13.43
CA MET A 119 -3.18 -1.03 13.83
C MET A 119 -2.98 0.15 14.78
N ASN A 120 -3.81 1.19 14.67
CA ASN A 120 -3.67 2.40 15.46
C ASN A 120 -4.37 2.25 16.81
N LYS A 121 -3.60 1.92 17.85
CA LYS A 121 -4.11 1.78 19.23
C LYS A 121 -4.76 3.06 19.75
N ASN A 122 -4.23 4.23 19.40
CA ASN A 122 -4.76 5.52 19.85
C ASN A 122 -6.14 5.78 19.23
N MET A 123 -6.31 5.48 17.93
CA MET A 123 -7.62 5.59 17.26
C MET A 123 -8.67 4.69 17.90
N LYS A 124 -8.31 3.46 18.29
CA LYS A 124 -9.23 2.56 19.00
C LYS A 124 -9.68 3.13 20.34
N ILE A 125 -8.76 3.70 21.12
CA ILE A 125 -9.07 4.29 22.42
C ILE A 125 -10.02 5.48 22.24
N ILE A 126 -9.73 6.38 21.30
CA ILE A 126 -10.59 7.53 21.00
C ILE A 126 -11.97 7.07 20.54
N PHE A 127 -12.03 6.08 19.66
CA PHE A 127 -13.29 5.52 19.16
C PHE A 127 -14.13 4.92 20.30
N TRP A 128 -13.53 4.08 21.15
CA TRP A 128 -14.23 3.48 22.29
C TRP A 128 -14.73 4.51 23.29
N ASN A 129 -13.94 5.55 23.56
CA ASN A 129 -14.36 6.64 24.44
C ASN A 129 -15.56 7.41 23.86
N ARG A 130 -15.59 7.64 22.55
CA ARG A 130 -16.72 8.28 21.86
C ARG A 130 -17.99 7.42 21.85
N VAL A 131 -17.83 6.12 21.59
CA VAL A 131 -18.97 5.19 21.63
C VAL A 131 -19.56 5.20 23.04
N LYS A 132 -18.72 5.10 24.08
CA LYS A 132 -19.17 5.11 25.47
C LYS A 132 -19.93 6.39 25.84
N SER A 133 -19.49 7.56 25.37
CA SER A 133 -20.17 8.84 25.64
C SER A 133 -21.51 9.02 24.92
N VAL A 134 -21.81 8.23 23.90
CA VAL A 134 -23.11 8.28 23.18
C VAL A 134 -24.15 7.38 23.85
N PHE A 135 -23.71 6.35 24.60
CA PHE A 135 -24.57 5.39 25.28
C PHE A 135 -24.72 5.64 26.80
N GLN A 136 -24.13 6.72 27.33
CA GLN A 136 -24.35 7.23 28.68
C GLN A 136 -25.19 8.51 28.63
#